data_AF-A0A0Q5QST4-F1
#
_entry.id   AF-A0A0Q5QST4-F1
#
_cell.length_a   1.000
_cell.length_b   1.000
_cell.length_c   1.000
_cell.angle_alpha   90.00
_cell.angle_beta   90.00
_cell.angle_gamma   90.00
#
_symmetry.space_group_name_H-M   'P 1'
#
loop_
_entity.id
_entity.type
_entity.pdbx_description
1 polymer ?
#
loop_
_entity_poly.entity_id
_entity_poly.type
_entity_poly.pdbx_seq_one_letter_code
_entity_poly.pdbx_strand_id
1 'polypeptide(L)'
;MSPTAPTPTETPLQALARELTSHYVERSKRSTAIRDATKASIKKRDRLADRDVHALEAVALDVWHGRDFARRNRSRAWSWVPFYDGELDPTPDTPDTTAARLRRTYTLSGDEQKDHAAMVADPIGQFAVTAAVLAARINAYPVWRHDFFDEHSVRIDLANEVSVFTDRARRLRHTQKVLGPQPTGDLRHDTKVVDTYISKATAIDRGIGALMERLEALDSYCDVVASIQRRKNKYDYLARLNGIDDLELLVDDDLDRRESERVRDAGSLSDALAVVYLDTRAPLTKTLAGTD
;
A
#
# COMPACT_ATOMS: atom_id res chain seq x y z
N MET A 1 -14.17 -61.23 -25.72
CA MET A 1 -14.28 -59.79 -25.41
C MET A 1 -14.60 -59.69 -23.93
N SER A 2 -13.62 -59.35 -23.10
CA SER A 2 -13.87 -59.14 -21.67
C SER A 2 -14.68 -57.85 -21.50
N PRO A 3 -15.78 -57.86 -20.73
CA PRO A 3 -16.55 -56.64 -20.50
C PRO A 3 -15.68 -55.67 -19.70
N THR A 4 -15.44 -54.49 -20.28
CA THR A 4 -14.84 -53.35 -19.60
C THR A 4 -15.70 -53.04 -18.37
N ALA A 5 -15.13 -53.19 -17.18
CA ALA A 5 -15.83 -52.89 -15.94
C ALA A 5 -16.35 -51.43 -15.98
N PRO A 6 -17.60 -51.17 -15.57
CA PRO A 6 -18.12 -49.81 -15.54
C PRO A 6 -17.28 -48.98 -14.57
N THR A 7 -16.76 -47.85 -15.06
CA THR A 7 -16.04 -46.88 -14.24
C THR A 7 -16.92 -46.46 -13.07
N PRO A 8 -16.47 -46.57 -11.80
CA PRO A 8 -17.31 -46.22 -10.67
C PRO A 8 -17.75 -44.76 -10.76
N THR A 9 -19.06 -44.54 -10.74
CA THR A 9 -19.67 -43.21 -10.77
C THR A 9 -19.27 -42.45 -9.49
N GLU A 10 -18.68 -41.26 -9.66
CA GLU A 10 -18.28 -40.38 -8.56
C GLU A 10 -19.49 -40.07 -7.65
N THR A 11 -19.33 -40.23 -6.33
CA THR A 11 -20.40 -39.90 -5.39
C THR A 11 -20.59 -38.38 -5.29
N PRO A 12 -21.78 -37.87 -4.91
CA PRO A 12 -21.99 -36.43 -4.75
C PRO A 12 -21.00 -35.75 -3.79
N LEU A 13 -20.59 -36.44 -2.72
CA LEU A 13 -19.59 -35.93 -1.78
C LEU A 13 -18.19 -35.81 -2.42
N GLN A 14 -17.80 -36.78 -3.25
CA GLN A 14 -16.51 -36.75 -3.96
C GLN A 14 -16.49 -35.62 -5.01
N ALA A 15 -17.56 -35.47 -5.77
CA ALA A 15 -17.70 -34.40 -6.76
C ALA A 15 -17.62 -33.02 -6.08
N LEU A 16 -18.36 -32.82 -4.99
CA LEU A 16 -18.31 -31.58 -4.21
C LEU A 16 -16.91 -31.34 -3.64
N ALA A 17 -16.28 -32.35 -3.03
CA ALA A 17 -14.94 -32.19 -2.44
C ALA A 17 -13.91 -31.76 -3.49
N ARG A 18 -13.98 -32.31 -4.70
CA ARG A 18 -13.13 -31.94 -5.84
C ARG A 18 -13.35 -30.50 -6.28
N GLU A 19 -14.61 -30.09 -6.44
CA GLU A 19 -14.98 -28.72 -6.83
C GLU A 19 -14.51 -27.70 -5.78
N LEU A 20 -14.84 -27.93 -4.51
CA LEU A 20 -14.45 -27.05 -3.41
C LEU A 20 -12.93 -26.91 -3.29
N THR A 21 -12.19 -28.00 -3.49
CA THR A 21 -10.71 -27.97 -3.48
C THR A 21 -10.18 -27.13 -4.64
N SER A 22 -10.76 -27.27 -5.83
CA SER A 22 -10.37 -26.47 -7.00
C SER A 22 -10.60 -24.97 -6.77
N HIS A 23 -11.81 -24.59 -6.34
CA HIS A 23 -12.16 -23.20 -6.03
C HIS A 23 -11.23 -22.60 -4.97
N TYR A 24 -10.93 -23.39 -3.95
CA TYR A 24 -10.06 -22.99 -2.87
C TYR A 24 -8.63 -22.70 -3.35
N VAL A 25 -8.03 -23.60 -4.14
CA VAL A 25 -6.67 -23.43 -4.67
C VAL A 25 -6.59 -22.19 -5.54
N GLU A 26 -7.58 -21.99 -6.41
CA GLU A 26 -7.64 -20.84 -7.31
C GLU A 26 -7.74 -19.52 -6.54
N ARG A 27 -8.69 -19.40 -5.60
CA ARG A 27 -8.89 -18.17 -4.81
C ARG A 27 -7.69 -17.88 -3.90
N SER A 28 -7.07 -18.92 -3.32
CA SER A 28 -5.86 -18.77 -2.52
C SER A 28 -4.70 -18.22 -3.34
N LYS A 29 -4.47 -18.79 -4.53
CA LYS A 29 -3.43 -18.32 -5.46
C LYS A 29 -3.69 -16.88 -5.88
N ARG A 30 -4.95 -16.53 -6.17
CA ARG A 30 -5.34 -15.18 -6.59
C ARG A 30 -5.16 -14.14 -5.48
N SER A 31 -5.59 -14.44 -4.25
CA SER A 31 -5.37 -13.57 -3.08
C SER A 31 -3.87 -13.33 -2.85
N THR A 32 -3.05 -14.38 -2.92
CA THR A 32 -1.59 -14.26 -2.80
C THR A 32 -1.00 -13.37 -3.89
N ALA A 33 -1.43 -13.56 -5.15
CA ALA A 33 -0.96 -12.74 -6.26
C ALA A 33 -1.30 -11.24 -6.07
N ILE A 34 -2.52 -10.92 -5.62
CA ILE A 34 -2.92 -9.54 -5.30
C ILE A 34 -2.00 -8.98 -4.22
N ARG A 35 -1.87 -9.68 -3.08
CA ARG A 35 -1.02 -9.24 -1.96
C ARG A 35 0.41 -8.95 -2.39
N ASP A 36 1.00 -9.88 -3.14
CA ASP A 36 2.40 -9.78 -3.54
C ASP A 36 2.59 -8.66 -4.58
N ALA A 37 1.65 -8.47 -5.51
CA ALA A 37 1.64 -7.33 -6.42
C ALA A 37 1.51 -6.00 -5.67
N THR A 38 0.61 -5.90 -4.68
CA THR A 38 0.47 -4.71 -3.84
C THR A 38 1.76 -4.41 -3.09
N LYS A 39 2.38 -5.40 -2.44
CA LYS A 39 3.66 -5.24 -1.73
C LYS A 39 4.79 -4.85 -2.69
N ALA A 40 4.83 -5.41 -3.89
CA ALA A 40 5.82 -5.05 -4.91
C ALA A 40 5.66 -3.59 -5.38
N SER A 41 4.43 -3.05 -5.39
CA SER A 41 4.15 -1.65 -5.76
C SER A 41 4.66 -0.61 -4.74
N ILE A 42 4.99 -1.04 -3.52
CA ILE A 42 5.53 -0.18 -2.47
C ILE A 42 7.01 0.11 -2.78
N LYS A 43 7.35 1.40 -2.86
CA LYS A 43 8.73 1.84 -3.12
C LYS A 43 9.65 1.28 -2.05
N LYS A 44 10.87 0.89 -2.42
CA LYS A 44 11.84 0.27 -1.49
C LYS A 44 12.04 1.06 -0.20
N ARG A 45 12.08 2.40 -0.29
CA ARG A 45 12.24 3.31 0.87
C ARG A 45 11.03 3.35 1.82
N ASP A 46 9.86 2.96 1.33
CA ASP A 46 8.60 2.99 2.06
C ASP A 46 8.22 1.58 2.59
N ARG A 47 9.10 0.58 2.39
CA ARG A 47 8.91 -0.78 2.92
C ARG A 47 9.22 -0.80 4.41
N LEU A 48 8.38 -1.48 5.16
CA LEU A 48 8.54 -1.68 6.59
C LEU A 48 9.59 -2.75 6.89
N ALA A 49 10.12 -2.74 8.11
CA ALA A 49 10.93 -3.85 8.63
C ALA A 49 10.04 -5.08 8.88
N ASP A 50 10.63 -6.28 8.93
CA ASP A 50 9.88 -7.55 9.01
C ASP A 50 8.93 -7.66 10.21
N ARG A 51 9.26 -6.99 11.32
CA ARG A 51 8.45 -6.97 12.55
C ARG A 51 7.40 -5.85 12.60
N ASP A 52 7.39 -4.99 11.58
CA ASP A 52 6.58 -3.79 11.54
C ASP A 52 5.44 -3.96 10.54
N VAL A 53 4.22 -3.58 10.95
CA VAL A 53 3.04 -3.63 10.09
C VAL A 53 2.34 -2.28 10.02
N HIS A 54 1.65 -2.02 8.91
CA HIS A 54 0.82 -0.83 8.81
C HIS A 54 -0.39 -0.93 9.76
N ALA A 55 -0.96 0.22 10.15
CA ALA A 55 -2.11 0.26 11.04
C ALA A 55 -3.29 -0.61 10.57
N LEU A 56 -3.56 -0.66 9.26
CA LEU A 56 -4.67 -1.44 8.72
C LEU A 56 -4.39 -2.96 8.76
N GLU A 57 -3.13 -3.38 8.68
CA GLU A 57 -2.73 -4.77 8.98
C GLU A 57 -2.90 -5.09 10.48
N ALA A 58 -2.58 -4.13 11.36
CA ALA A 58 -2.84 -4.28 12.80
C ALA A 58 -4.36 -4.35 13.12
N VAL A 59 -5.20 -3.59 12.42
CA VAL A 59 -6.68 -3.70 12.52
C VAL A 59 -7.13 -5.12 12.17
N ALA A 60 -6.66 -5.66 11.04
CA ALA A 60 -7.01 -7.02 10.64
C ALA A 60 -6.52 -8.05 11.65
N LEU A 61 -5.30 -7.91 12.17
CA LEU A 61 -4.79 -8.79 13.21
C LEU A 61 -5.67 -8.76 14.46
N ASP A 62 -5.99 -7.56 14.98
CA ASP A 62 -6.80 -7.44 16.19
C ASP A 62 -8.20 -8.04 16.00
N VAL A 63 -8.89 -7.69 14.91
CA VAL A 63 -10.23 -8.19 14.61
C VAL A 63 -10.23 -9.71 14.39
N TRP A 64 -9.18 -10.25 13.77
CA TRP A 64 -9.01 -11.69 13.59
C TRP A 64 -9.01 -12.45 14.93
N HIS A 65 -8.39 -11.84 15.94
CA HIS A 65 -8.35 -12.36 17.31
C HIS A 65 -9.54 -11.91 18.19
N GLY A 66 -10.53 -11.22 17.62
CA GLY A 66 -11.69 -10.72 18.36
C GLY A 66 -11.35 -9.57 19.33
N ARG A 67 -10.24 -8.88 19.07
CA ARG A 67 -9.77 -7.72 19.83
C ARG A 67 -10.26 -6.44 19.17
N ASP A 68 -10.40 -5.39 19.98
CA ASP A 68 -10.76 -4.06 19.50
C ASP A 68 -9.49 -3.24 19.24
N PHE A 69 -9.26 -2.87 17.98
CA PHE A 69 -8.14 -2.03 17.56
C PHE A 69 -8.13 -0.67 18.28
N ALA A 70 -9.30 -0.19 18.72
CA ALA A 70 -9.38 1.04 19.50
C ALA A 70 -8.59 0.96 20.83
N ARG A 71 -8.24 -0.25 21.27
CA ARG A 71 -7.43 -0.48 22.47
C ARG A 71 -5.91 -0.40 22.24
N ARG A 72 -5.44 -0.35 20.99
CA ARG A 72 -4.02 -0.08 20.71
C ARG A 72 -3.65 1.35 21.14
N ASN A 73 -2.44 1.50 21.67
CA ASN A 73 -2.00 2.72 22.35
C ASN A 73 -2.18 3.99 21.50
N ARG A 74 -2.80 5.00 22.12
CA ARG A 74 -3.09 6.32 21.52
C ARG A 74 -1.86 7.21 21.42
N SER A 75 -0.82 7.03 22.24
CA SER A 75 0.37 7.90 22.27
C SER A 75 1.39 7.56 21.18
N ARG A 76 1.93 8.60 20.51
CA ARG A 76 2.96 8.50 19.47
C ARG A 76 4.29 7.95 20.00
N ALA A 77 4.63 8.25 21.26
CA ALA A 77 5.90 7.81 21.86
C ALA A 77 5.90 6.32 22.26
N TRP A 78 4.76 5.64 22.13
CA TRP A 78 4.52 4.29 22.63
C TRP A 78 4.04 3.34 21.51
N SER A 79 4.28 3.67 20.24
CA SER A 79 3.90 2.80 19.10
C SER A 79 4.66 1.46 19.05
N TRP A 80 5.73 1.34 19.84
CA TRP A 80 6.47 0.11 20.11
C TRP A 80 5.83 -0.75 21.21
N VAL A 81 4.89 -0.20 21.96
CA VAL A 81 4.16 -0.94 23.00
C VAL A 81 3.10 -1.80 22.31
N PRO A 82 3.10 -3.12 22.56
CA PRO A 82 2.16 -4.05 21.93
C PRO A 82 0.70 -3.77 22.35
N PHE A 83 -0.24 -4.53 21.80
CA PHE A 83 -1.65 -4.47 22.17
C PHE A 83 -1.83 -4.46 23.71
N TYR A 84 -2.56 -3.48 24.24
CA TYR A 84 -2.78 -3.29 25.67
C TYR A 84 -4.21 -3.71 26.05
N ASP A 85 -4.33 -4.65 26.98
CA ASP A 85 -5.60 -5.23 27.44
C ASP A 85 -6.10 -4.67 28.78
N GLY A 86 -5.36 -3.73 29.40
CA GLY A 86 -5.73 -3.07 30.65
C GLY A 86 -6.75 -1.93 30.50
N GLU A 87 -6.90 -1.12 31.57
CA GLU A 87 -7.82 0.02 31.59
C GLU A 87 -7.39 1.09 30.58
N LEU A 88 -8.31 1.42 29.67
CA LEU A 88 -8.08 2.46 28.68
C LEU A 88 -8.06 3.83 29.37
N ASP A 89 -7.24 4.71 28.82
CA ASP A 89 -7.41 6.15 29.05
C ASP A 89 -8.88 6.53 28.73
N PRO A 90 -9.62 7.15 29.66
CA PRO A 90 -11.03 7.50 29.47
C PRO A 90 -11.25 8.60 28.42
N THR A 91 -10.19 9.20 27.89
CA THR A 91 -10.29 10.22 26.84
C THR A 91 -10.98 9.65 25.60
N PRO A 92 -12.08 10.26 25.10
CA PRO A 92 -12.77 9.77 23.92
C PRO A 92 -11.92 9.95 22.66
N ASP A 93 -12.08 9.03 21.71
CA ASP A 93 -11.43 9.15 20.40
C ASP A 93 -12.01 10.32 19.62
N THR A 94 -11.16 11.25 19.19
CA THR A 94 -11.50 12.30 18.22
C THR A 94 -11.15 11.83 16.80
N PRO A 95 -11.77 12.40 15.75
CA PRO A 95 -11.42 12.09 14.36
C PRO A 95 -9.91 12.19 14.08
N ASP A 96 -9.24 13.19 14.67
CA ASP A 96 -7.80 13.40 14.52
C ASP A 96 -6.98 12.28 15.18
N THR A 97 -7.37 11.84 16.38
CA THR A 97 -6.67 10.74 17.07
C THR A 97 -6.84 9.40 16.33
N THR A 98 -8.01 9.16 15.75
CA THR A 98 -8.29 7.99 14.91
C THR A 98 -7.46 8.04 13.63
N ALA A 99 -7.49 9.17 12.92
CA ALA A 99 -6.69 9.38 11.72
C ALA A 99 -5.19 9.25 12.00
N ALA A 100 -4.71 9.79 13.13
CA ALA A 100 -3.32 9.67 13.55
C ALA A 100 -2.93 8.21 13.85
N ARG A 101 -3.84 7.39 14.37
CA ARG A 101 -3.62 5.96 14.65
C ARG A 101 -3.50 5.13 13.38
N LEU A 102 -4.33 5.43 12.38
CA LEU A 102 -4.33 4.78 11.08
C LEU A 102 -3.12 5.13 10.20
N ARG A 103 -2.39 6.20 10.53
CA ARG A 103 -1.15 6.60 9.84
C ARG A 103 0.11 5.95 10.42
N ARG A 104 -0.01 5.20 11.52
CA ARG A 104 1.13 4.63 12.22
C ARG A 104 1.56 3.30 11.63
N THR A 105 2.80 2.97 11.96
CA THR A 105 3.35 1.62 11.88
C THR A 105 3.38 1.06 13.30
N TYR A 106 3.07 -0.22 13.44
CA TYR A 106 3.10 -0.94 14.71
C TYR A 106 4.19 -1.99 14.66
N THR A 107 5.05 -2.01 15.67
CA THR A 107 5.98 -3.11 15.87
C THR A 107 5.26 -4.23 16.60
N LEU A 108 5.20 -5.40 15.97
CA LEU A 108 4.56 -6.58 16.55
C LEU A 108 5.46 -7.23 17.61
N SER A 109 4.88 -7.58 18.75
CA SER A 109 5.51 -8.44 19.74
C SER A 109 5.77 -9.85 19.19
N GLY A 110 6.59 -10.65 19.88
CA GLY A 110 6.90 -12.02 19.43
C GLY A 110 5.67 -12.91 19.26
N ASP A 111 4.65 -12.74 20.10
CA ASP A 111 3.41 -13.51 19.97
C ASP A 111 2.49 -12.93 18.89
N GLU A 112 2.42 -11.61 18.73
CA GLU A 112 1.70 -10.99 17.60
C GLU A 112 2.33 -11.37 16.25
N GLN A 113 3.65 -11.55 16.17
CA GLN A 113 4.32 -12.03 14.96
C GLN A 113 3.91 -13.46 14.62
N LYS A 114 3.81 -14.34 15.62
CA LYS A 114 3.32 -15.72 15.42
C LYS A 114 1.86 -15.73 15.01
N ASP A 115 1.04 -14.92 15.67
CA ASP A 115 -0.39 -14.75 15.37
C ASP A 115 -0.59 -14.25 13.93
N HIS A 116 0.17 -13.23 13.52
CA HIS A 116 0.15 -12.70 12.16
C HIS A 116 0.63 -13.75 11.15
N ALA A 117 1.72 -14.47 11.42
CA ALA A 117 2.19 -15.55 10.56
C ALA A 117 1.16 -16.68 10.43
N ALA A 118 0.48 -17.04 11.52
CA ALA A 118 -0.60 -18.03 11.51
C ALA A 118 -1.81 -17.53 10.71
N MET A 119 -2.16 -16.25 10.80
CA MET A 119 -3.21 -15.63 9.98
C MET A 119 -2.84 -15.62 8.50
N VAL A 120 -1.57 -15.36 8.15
CA VAL A 120 -1.06 -15.40 6.78
C VAL A 120 -1.05 -16.81 6.20
N ALA A 121 -0.69 -17.81 7.02
CA ALA A 121 -0.72 -19.22 6.63
C ALA A 121 -2.15 -19.79 6.60
N ASP A 122 -3.09 -19.17 7.32
CA ASP A 122 -4.48 -19.57 7.29
C ASP A 122 -5.11 -19.20 5.93
N PRO A 123 -5.77 -20.16 5.26
CA PRO A 123 -6.28 -19.92 3.92
C PRO A 123 -7.42 -18.91 3.83
N ILE A 124 -8.18 -18.73 4.91
CA ILE A 124 -9.21 -17.70 5.00
C ILE A 124 -8.59 -16.42 5.59
N GLY A 125 -7.66 -16.56 6.53
CA GLY A 125 -6.91 -15.45 7.14
C GLY A 125 -6.12 -14.64 6.11
N GLN A 126 -5.55 -15.29 5.09
CA GLN A 126 -4.82 -14.59 4.03
C GLN A 126 -5.70 -13.54 3.31
N PHE A 127 -7.01 -13.77 3.13
CA PHE A 127 -7.88 -12.78 2.47
C PHE A 127 -7.98 -11.50 3.31
N ALA A 128 -8.08 -11.65 4.63
CA ALA A 128 -8.12 -10.51 5.54
C ALA A 128 -6.79 -9.75 5.56
N VAL A 129 -5.65 -10.47 5.55
CA VAL A 129 -4.33 -9.83 5.42
C VAL A 129 -4.20 -9.10 4.07
N THR A 130 -4.62 -9.70 2.96
CA THR A 130 -4.55 -9.05 1.65
C THR A 130 -5.42 -7.79 1.59
N ALA A 131 -6.64 -7.84 2.14
CA ALA A 131 -7.50 -6.67 2.23
C ALA A 131 -6.85 -5.54 3.04
N ALA A 132 -6.21 -5.89 4.16
CA ALA A 132 -5.49 -4.94 4.99
C ALA A 132 -4.27 -4.30 4.30
N VAL A 133 -3.51 -5.08 3.54
CA VAL A 133 -2.38 -4.61 2.74
C VAL A 133 -2.84 -3.64 1.63
N LEU A 134 -3.94 -3.96 0.94
CA LEU A 134 -4.56 -3.05 -0.04
C LEU A 134 -5.03 -1.75 0.61
N ALA A 135 -5.72 -1.85 1.73
CA ALA A 135 -6.21 -0.68 2.45
C ALA A 135 -5.04 0.20 2.96
N ALA A 136 -3.98 -0.43 3.48
CA ALA A 136 -2.73 0.25 3.85
C ALA A 136 -2.11 0.97 2.66
N ARG A 137 -2.12 0.33 1.48
CA ARG A 137 -1.63 0.93 0.25
C ARG A 137 -2.44 2.14 -0.18
N ILE A 138 -3.77 2.06 -0.14
CA ILE A 138 -4.67 3.19 -0.43
C ILE A 138 -4.36 4.37 0.50
N ASN A 139 -4.30 4.11 1.81
CA ASN A 139 -4.05 5.13 2.83
C ASN A 139 -2.67 5.80 2.71
N ALA A 140 -1.70 5.12 2.07
CA ALA A 140 -0.37 5.65 1.83
C ALA A 140 -0.32 6.66 0.67
N TYR A 141 -1.30 6.67 -0.24
CA TYR A 141 -1.33 7.66 -1.33
C TYR A 141 -1.64 9.06 -0.77
N PRO A 142 -0.79 10.08 -1.02
CA PRO A 142 -1.06 11.45 -0.58
C PRO A 142 -2.43 11.98 -1.01
N VAL A 143 -2.87 11.65 -2.23
CA VAL A 143 -4.15 12.11 -2.78
C VAL A 143 -5.36 11.58 -2.02
N TRP A 144 -5.22 10.46 -1.30
CA TRP A 144 -6.28 9.90 -0.47
C TRP A 144 -6.84 10.91 0.55
N ARG A 145 -5.98 11.83 1.00
CA ARG A 145 -6.31 12.86 1.99
C ARG A 145 -6.90 14.12 1.37
N HIS A 146 -7.01 14.18 0.05
CA HIS A 146 -7.59 15.33 -0.63
C HIS A 146 -9.11 15.31 -0.47
N ASP A 147 -9.70 16.49 -0.25
CA ASP A 147 -11.13 16.69 -0.05
C ASP A 147 -11.98 16.20 -1.25
N PHE A 148 -11.36 15.99 -2.42
CA PHE A 148 -11.99 15.42 -3.61
C PHE A 148 -12.80 14.14 -3.28
N PHE A 149 -12.24 13.25 -2.45
CA PHE A 149 -12.93 12.01 -2.12
C PHE A 149 -14.15 12.24 -1.21
N ASP A 150 -14.13 13.27 -0.36
CA ASP A 150 -15.24 13.61 0.53
C ASP A 150 -16.32 14.42 -0.21
N GLU A 151 -15.91 15.42 -1.00
CA GLU A 151 -16.79 16.26 -1.82
C GLU A 151 -17.63 15.44 -2.79
N HIS A 152 -17.07 14.36 -3.33
CA HIS A 152 -17.78 13.46 -4.23
C HIS A 152 -18.39 12.23 -3.53
N SER A 153 -18.33 12.15 -2.19
CA SER A 153 -18.86 11.03 -1.40
C SER A 153 -18.34 9.65 -1.85
N VAL A 154 -17.08 9.58 -2.28
CA VAL A 154 -16.41 8.36 -2.77
C VAL A 154 -15.35 7.82 -1.83
N ARG A 155 -15.05 8.52 -0.72
CA ARG A 155 -14.11 8.04 0.30
C ARG A 155 -14.73 6.91 1.10
N ILE A 156 -14.16 5.71 0.98
CA ILE A 156 -14.52 4.58 1.83
C ILE A 156 -13.80 4.67 3.19
N ASP A 157 -14.48 4.26 4.26
CA ASP A 157 -13.81 4.04 5.55
C ASP A 157 -12.99 2.75 5.49
N LEU A 158 -11.69 2.88 5.25
CA LEU A 158 -10.76 1.76 5.13
C LEU A 158 -10.66 0.92 6.42
N ALA A 159 -10.77 1.54 7.60
CA ALA A 159 -10.64 0.81 8.86
C ALA A 159 -11.90 -0.02 9.13
N ASN A 160 -13.07 0.56 8.90
CA ASN A 160 -14.33 -0.16 8.97
C ASN A 160 -14.39 -1.27 7.90
N GLU A 161 -13.97 -0.98 6.66
CA GLU A 161 -13.94 -1.96 5.57
C GLU A 161 -13.10 -3.19 5.93
N VAL A 162 -11.86 -2.97 6.39
CA VAL A 162 -10.98 -4.06 6.85
C VAL A 162 -11.56 -4.81 8.04
N SER A 163 -12.18 -4.10 8.99
CA SER A 163 -12.80 -4.72 10.17
C SER A 163 -13.97 -5.63 9.78
N VAL A 164 -14.90 -5.14 8.98
CA VAL A 164 -16.06 -5.91 8.50
C VAL A 164 -15.62 -7.11 7.65
N PHE A 165 -14.63 -6.90 6.77
CA PHE A 165 -14.07 -7.96 5.95
C PHE A 165 -13.45 -9.07 6.82
N THR A 166 -12.58 -8.67 7.76
CA THR A 166 -11.86 -9.59 8.64
C THR A 166 -12.79 -10.37 9.56
N ASP A 167 -13.78 -9.69 10.15
CA ASP A 167 -14.75 -10.34 11.02
C ASP A 167 -15.63 -11.35 10.26
N ARG A 168 -15.99 -11.06 9.01
CA ARG A 168 -16.65 -12.03 8.12
C ARG A 168 -15.74 -13.23 7.81
N ALA A 169 -14.47 -13.00 7.49
CA ALA A 169 -13.49 -14.07 7.26
C ALA A 169 -13.33 -14.96 8.51
N ARG A 170 -13.20 -14.35 9.69
CA ARG A 170 -13.13 -15.04 10.99
C ARG A 170 -14.36 -15.91 11.24
N ARG A 171 -15.57 -15.39 11.00
CA ARG A 171 -16.82 -16.17 11.13
C ARG A 171 -16.86 -17.35 10.15
N LEU A 172 -16.48 -17.15 8.88
CA LEU A 172 -16.46 -18.24 7.89
C LEU A 172 -15.47 -19.33 8.27
N ARG A 173 -14.28 -18.95 8.75
CA ARG A 173 -13.29 -19.89 9.29
C ARG A 173 -13.85 -20.69 10.47
N HIS A 174 -14.53 -20.02 11.40
CA HIS A 174 -15.18 -20.71 12.52
C HIS A 174 -16.25 -21.70 12.04
N THR A 175 -17.13 -21.27 11.12
CA THR A 175 -18.17 -22.14 10.54
C THR A 175 -17.56 -23.34 9.81
N GLN A 176 -16.47 -23.15 9.07
CA GLN A 176 -15.74 -24.25 8.40
C GLN A 176 -15.16 -25.24 9.41
N LYS A 177 -14.60 -24.74 10.52
CA LYS A 177 -14.09 -25.60 11.60
C LYS A 177 -15.21 -26.41 12.26
N VAL A 178 -16.39 -25.81 12.45
CA VAL A 178 -17.57 -26.49 13.02
C VAL A 178 -18.14 -27.53 12.05
N LEU A 179 -18.16 -27.24 10.74
CA LEU A 179 -18.62 -28.19 9.72
C LEU A 179 -17.76 -29.47 9.72
N GLY A 180 -16.45 -29.34 9.90
CA GLY A 180 -15.53 -30.47 9.99
C GLY A 180 -15.37 -31.24 8.67
N PRO A 181 -14.79 -32.44 8.70
CA PRO A 181 -14.62 -33.28 7.52
C PRO A 181 -15.95 -33.85 7.01
N GLN A 182 -15.94 -34.32 5.77
CA GLN A 182 -17.08 -35.02 5.19
C GLN A 182 -17.52 -36.23 6.04
N PRO A 183 -18.83 -36.55 6.09
CA PRO A 183 -19.32 -37.71 6.82
C PRO A 183 -18.69 -39.00 6.27
N THR A 184 -18.31 -39.89 7.18
CA THR A 184 -17.69 -41.19 6.87
C THR A 184 -18.49 -42.34 7.49
N GLY A 185 -18.12 -43.59 7.18
CA GLY A 185 -18.79 -44.78 7.73
C GLY A 185 -20.26 -44.84 7.33
N ASP A 186 -21.14 -45.08 8.30
CA ASP A 186 -22.59 -45.21 8.07
C ASP A 186 -23.25 -43.87 7.75
N LEU A 187 -22.71 -42.77 8.28
CA LEU A 187 -23.24 -41.41 8.07
C LEU A 187 -23.11 -40.94 6.62
N ARG A 188 -22.20 -41.52 5.83
CA ARG A 188 -22.04 -41.19 4.40
C ARG A 188 -23.21 -41.67 3.55
N HIS A 189 -24.01 -42.60 4.07
CA HIS A 189 -25.16 -43.18 3.40
C HIS A 189 -26.48 -42.59 3.90
N ASP A 190 -26.45 -41.83 5.00
CA ASP A 190 -27.61 -41.09 5.49
C ASP A 190 -27.83 -39.85 4.62
N THR A 191 -28.88 -39.89 3.80
CA THR A 191 -29.23 -38.81 2.86
C THR A 191 -29.40 -37.47 3.57
N LYS A 192 -30.01 -37.43 4.77
CA LYS A 192 -30.25 -36.18 5.49
C LYS A 192 -28.94 -35.57 5.98
N VAL A 193 -28.01 -36.41 6.45
CA VAL A 193 -26.68 -35.98 6.88
C VAL A 193 -25.87 -35.45 5.69
N VAL A 194 -25.87 -36.20 4.58
CA VAL A 194 -25.16 -35.82 3.35
C VAL A 194 -25.69 -34.51 2.76
N ASP A 195 -27.01 -34.38 2.61
CA ASP A 195 -27.64 -33.16 2.06
C ASP A 195 -27.37 -31.94 2.94
N THR A 196 -27.43 -32.12 4.26
CA THR A 196 -27.11 -31.04 5.20
C THR A 196 -25.64 -30.63 5.06
N TYR A 197 -24.72 -31.59 5.01
CA TYR A 197 -23.29 -31.30 4.84
C TYR A 197 -23.03 -30.55 3.54
N ILE A 198 -23.56 -31.05 2.40
CA ILE A 198 -23.43 -30.42 1.09
C ILE A 198 -23.96 -28.98 1.13
N SER A 199 -25.17 -28.77 1.63
CA SER A 199 -25.79 -27.45 1.74
C SER A 199 -24.93 -26.46 2.52
N LYS A 200 -24.38 -26.88 3.68
CA LYS A 200 -23.53 -26.04 4.51
C LYS A 200 -22.17 -25.78 3.85
N ALA A 201 -21.54 -26.80 3.27
CA ALA A 201 -20.27 -26.67 2.56
C ALA A 201 -20.37 -25.68 1.39
N THR A 202 -21.41 -25.81 0.57
CA THR A 202 -21.69 -24.89 -0.55
C THR A 202 -22.02 -23.47 -0.07
N ALA A 203 -22.67 -23.30 1.09
CA ALA A 203 -22.90 -21.98 1.67
C ALA A 203 -21.60 -21.30 2.13
N ILE A 204 -20.67 -22.07 2.74
CA ILE A 204 -19.35 -21.57 3.11
C ILE A 204 -18.56 -21.19 1.86
N ASP A 205 -18.56 -22.03 0.82
CA ASP A 205 -17.85 -21.76 -0.44
C ASP A 205 -18.33 -20.46 -1.10
N ARG A 206 -19.66 -20.27 -1.21
CA ARG A 206 -20.24 -19.00 -1.67
C ARG A 206 -19.83 -17.82 -0.80
N GLY A 207 -19.76 -18.02 0.52
CA GLY A 207 -19.28 -17.01 1.46
C GLY A 207 -17.82 -16.59 1.20
N ILE A 208 -16.95 -17.54 0.88
CA ILE A 208 -15.55 -17.32 0.51
C ILE A 208 -15.45 -16.67 -0.88
N GLY A 209 -16.26 -17.11 -1.85
CA GLY A 209 -16.37 -16.49 -3.16
C GLY A 209 -16.70 -15.00 -3.06
N ALA A 210 -17.70 -14.64 -2.25
CA ALA A 210 -18.06 -13.25 -2.01
C ALA A 210 -16.96 -12.43 -1.30
N LEU A 211 -16.11 -13.06 -0.48
CA LEU A 211 -14.92 -12.37 0.07
C LEU A 211 -13.89 -12.10 -1.02
N MET A 212 -13.69 -13.05 -1.95
CA MET A 212 -12.79 -12.86 -3.09
C MET A 212 -13.28 -11.73 -4.02
N GLU A 213 -14.57 -11.69 -4.36
CA GLU A 213 -15.15 -10.62 -5.16
C GLU A 213 -14.97 -9.24 -4.50
N ARG A 214 -15.21 -9.17 -3.19
CA ARG A 214 -15.00 -7.92 -2.42
C ARG A 214 -13.53 -7.52 -2.37
N LEU A 215 -12.61 -8.48 -2.32
CA LEU A 215 -11.17 -8.22 -2.38
C LEU A 215 -10.75 -7.67 -3.75
N GLU A 216 -11.29 -8.22 -4.85
CA GLU A 216 -11.06 -7.73 -6.21
C GLU A 216 -11.61 -6.31 -6.42
N ALA A 217 -12.77 -6.01 -5.82
CA ALA A 217 -13.32 -4.65 -5.83
C ALA A 217 -12.38 -3.67 -5.10
N LEU A 218 -11.80 -4.06 -3.97
CA LEU A 218 -10.84 -3.24 -3.22
C LEU A 218 -9.52 -3.05 -3.98
N ASP A 219 -9.05 -4.09 -4.69
CA ASP A 219 -7.87 -4.02 -5.57
C ASP A 219 -8.08 -3.03 -6.71
N SER A 220 -9.23 -3.14 -7.40
CA SER A 220 -9.64 -2.18 -8.45
C SER A 220 -9.75 -0.75 -7.90
N TYR A 221 -10.30 -0.58 -6.70
CA TYR A 221 -10.35 0.73 -6.04
C TYR A 221 -8.95 1.29 -5.75
N CYS A 222 -8.02 0.44 -5.31
CA CYS A 222 -6.61 0.82 -5.12
C CYS A 222 -5.97 1.32 -6.43
N ASP A 223 -6.24 0.66 -7.55
CA ASP A 223 -5.78 1.10 -8.88
C ASP A 223 -6.35 2.46 -9.30
N VAL A 224 -7.63 2.71 -8.99
CA VAL A 224 -8.26 4.03 -9.23
C VAL A 224 -7.55 5.11 -8.41
N VAL A 225 -7.33 4.91 -7.11
CA VAL A 225 -6.62 5.88 -6.26
C VAL A 225 -5.18 6.10 -6.77
N ALA A 226 -4.49 5.04 -7.16
CA ALA A 226 -3.15 5.12 -7.74
C ALA A 226 -3.13 5.94 -9.05
N SER A 227 -4.15 5.77 -9.89
CA SER A 227 -4.32 6.53 -11.14
C SER A 227 -4.55 8.02 -10.88
N ILE A 228 -5.41 8.34 -9.90
CA ILE A 228 -5.64 9.73 -9.47
C ILE A 228 -4.34 10.34 -8.95
N GLN A 229 -3.56 9.61 -8.14
CA GLN A 229 -2.25 10.09 -7.66
C GLN A 229 -1.30 10.39 -8.83
N ARG A 230 -1.24 9.52 -9.85
CA ARG A 230 -0.40 9.76 -11.04
C ARG A 230 -0.83 11.02 -11.79
N ARG A 231 -2.14 11.23 -11.98
CA ARG A 231 -2.67 12.44 -12.61
C ARG A 231 -2.32 13.68 -11.79
N LYS A 232 -2.53 13.65 -10.47
CA LYS A 232 -2.14 14.74 -9.58
C LYS A 232 -0.64 15.06 -9.68
N ASN A 233 0.23 14.04 -9.61
CA ASN A 233 1.67 14.24 -9.75
C ASN A 233 2.03 14.91 -11.09
N LYS A 234 1.36 14.52 -12.18
CA LYS A 234 1.53 15.14 -13.49
C LYS A 234 1.12 16.62 -13.48
N TYR A 235 -0.05 16.94 -12.91
CA TYR A 235 -0.52 18.32 -12.80
C TYR A 235 0.37 19.17 -11.91
N ASP A 236 0.77 18.68 -10.74
CA ASP A 236 1.67 19.39 -9.83
C ASP A 236 3.03 19.65 -10.51
N TYR A 237 3.53 18.70 -11.30
CA TYR A 237 4.76 18.86 -12.08
C TYR A 237 4.62 19.91 -13.19
N LEU A 238 3.52 19.87 -13.96
CA LEU A 238 3.25 20.86 -15.01
C LEU A 238 3.02 22.26 -14.44
N ALA A 239 2.30 22.39 -13.33
CA ALA A 239 2.09 23.65 -12.64
C ALA A 239 3.42 24.26 -12.16
N ARG A 240 4.34 23.43 -11.65
CA ARG A 240 5.69 23.86 -11.29
C ARG A 240 6.50 24.35 -12.51
N LEU A 241 6.38 23.68 -13.65
CA LEU A 241 7.05 24.12 -14.88
C LEU A 241 6.46 25.42 -15.44
N ASN A 242 5.14 25.57 -15.43
CA ASN A 242 4.47 26.79 -15.87
C ASN A 242 4.71 27.99 -14.95
N GLY A 243 5.22 27.75 -13.73
CA GLY A 243 5.67 28.81 -12.82
C GLY A 243 7.09 29.30 -13.12
N ILE A 244 7.78 28.69 -14.08
CA ILE A 244 9.04 29.18 -14.63
C ILE A 244 8.65 30.13 -15.77
N ASP A 245 8.97 31.42 -15.63
CA ASP A 245 8.75 32.39 -16.70
C ASP A 245 9.86 32.21 -17.76
N ASP A 246 9.54 31.49 -18.82
CA ASP A 246 10.46 31.24 -19.93
C ASP A 246 10.97 32.56 -20.56
N LEU A 247 10.21 33.66 -20.48
CA LEU A 247 10.63 34.96 -21.00
C LEU A 247 11.69 35.61 -20.10
N GLU A 248 11.53 35.53 -18.78
CA GLU A 248 12.50 36.06 -17.81
C GLU A 248 13.85 35.33 -17.94
N LEU A 249 13.82 34.00 -18.07
CA LEU A 249 15.02 33.20 -18.34
C LEU A 249 15.72 33.57 -19.65
N LEU A 250 14.97 33.82 -20.72
CA LEU A 250 15.55 34.24 -22.00
C LEU A 250 16.13 35.67 -21.95
N VAL A 251 15.52 36.54 -21.15
CA VAL A 251 16.02 37.90 -20.91
C VAL A 251 17.30 37.86 -20.08
N ASP A 252 17.34 37.07 -19.01
CA ASP A 252 18.51 36.89 -18.16
C ASP A 252 19.68 36.29 -18.98
N ASP A 253 19.43 35.27 -19.80
CA ASP A 253 20.44 34.69 -20.70
C ASP A 253 21.01 35.74 -21.70
N ASP A 254 20.18 36.62 -22.26
CA ASP A 254 20.65 37.68 -23.17
C ASP A 254 21.44 38.77 -22.42
N LEU A 255 21.02 39.11 -21.20
CA LEU A 255 21.74 40.06 -20.34
C LEU A 255 23.11 39.51 -19.95
N ASP A 256 23.18 38.25 -19.52
CA ASP A 256 24.44 37.57 -19.18
C ASP A 256 25.38 37.47 -20.38
N ARG A 257 24.84 37.24 -21.59
CA ARG A 257 25.62 37.24 -22.83
C ARG A 257 26.22 38.63 -23.12
N ARG A 258 25.43 39.70 -23.02
CA ARG A 258 25.90 41.08 -23.24
C ARG A 258 26.92 41.51 -22.19
N GLU A 259 26.71 41.15 -20.93
CA GLU A 259 27.67 41.46 -19.88
C GLU A 259 28.98 40.70 -20.07
N SER A 260 28.91 39.44 -20.51
CA SER A 260 30.10 38.66 -20.90
C SER A 260 30.87 39.30 -22.06
N GLU A 261 30.18 39.84 -23.07
CA GLU A 261 30.81 40.59 -24.17
C GLU A 261 31.48 41.87 -23.66
N ARG A 262 30.78 42.66 -22.82
CA ARG A 262 31.33 43.86 -22.20
C ARG A 262 32.57 43.56 -21.36
N VAL A 263 32.59 42.48 -20.59
CA VAL A 263 33.76 42.05 -19.79
C VAL A 263 34.94 41.66 -20.70
N ARG A 264 34.69 40.98 -21.83
CA ARG A 264 35.75 40.67 -22.80
C ARG A 264 36.33 41.92 -23.45
N ASP A 265 35.48 42.88 -23.82
CA ASP A 265 35.91 44.15 -24.40
C ASP A 265 36.71 44.98 -23.38
N ALA A 266 36.25 45.04 -22.13
CA ALA A 266 36.97 45.70 -21.04
C ALA A 266 38.33 45.04 -20.77
N GLY A 267 38.40 43.70 -20.81
CA GLY A 267 39.65 42.94 -20.70
C GLY A 267 40.61 43.27 -21.85
N SER A 268 40.11 43.29 -23.08
CA SER A 268 40.90 43.61 -24.28
C SER A 268 41.41 45.06 -24.25
N LEU A 269 40.57 46.01 -23.83
CA LEU A 269 40.95 47.41 -23.67
C LEU A 269 42.00 47.58 -22.56
N SER A 270 41.84 46.86 -21.44
CA SER A 270 42.78 46.90 -20.32
C SER A 270 44.14 46.33 -20.71
N ASP A 271 44.18 45.26 -21.50
CA ASP A 271 45.41 44.68 -22.05
C ASP A 271 46.11 45.67 -22.99
N ALA A 272 45.37 46.27 -23.93
CA ALA A 272 45.91 47.30 -24.82
C ALA A 272 46.47 48.52 -24.07
N LEU A 273 45.77 48.98 -23.03
CA LEU A 273 46.23 50.07 -22.16
C LEU A 273 47.46 49.64 -21.34
N ALA A 274 47.51 48.41 -20.84
CA ALA A 274 48.65 47.89 -20.12
C ALA A 274 49.90 47.87 -21.02
N VAL A 275 49.80 47.38 -22.25
CA VAL A 275 50.90 47.41 -23.24
C VAL A 275 51.37 48.85 -23.47
N VAL A 276 50.47 49.79 -23.73
CA VAL A 276 50.88 51.19 -23.94
C VAL A 276 51.55 51.77 -22.69
N TYR A 277 50.94 51.62 -21.53
CA TYR A 277 51.41 52.29 -20.31
C TYR A 277 52.68 51.65 -19.75
N LEU A 278 52.73 50.31 -19.71
CA LEU A 278 53.84 49.54 -19.14
C LEU A 278 54.97 49.33 -20.16
N ASP A 279 54.67 49.02 -21.43
CA ASP A 279 55.71 48.65 -22.39
C ASP A 279 56.22 49.84 -23.22
N THR A 280 55.43 50.90 -23.42
CA THR A 280 55.88 52.07 -24.20
C THR A 280 56.16 53.30 -23.35
N ARG A 281 55.29 53.63 -22.38
CA ARG A 281 55.42 54.88 -21.61
C ARG A 281 56.38 54.76 -20.44
N ALA A 282 56.36 53.66 -19.69
CA ALA A 282 57.28 53.47 -18.56
C ALA A 282 58.76 53.47 -18.99
N PRO A 283 59.17 52.86 -20.12
CA PRO A 283 60.55 52.93 -20.60
C PRO A 283 60.91 54.34 -21.09
N LEU A 284 60.02 55.03 -21.82
CA LEU A 284 60.23 56.40 -22.30
C LEU A 284 60.41 57.42 -21.17
N THR A 285 59.66 57.25 -20.07
CA THR A 285 59.82 58.10 -18.88
C THR A 285 61.16 57.83 -18.19
N LYS A 286 61.65 56.59 -18.24
CA LYS A 286 62.98 56.21 -17.75
C LYS A 286 64.11 56.77 -18.61
N THR A 287 63.95 56.83 -19.94
CA THR A 287 64.93 57.44 -20.85
C THR A 287 64.96 58.95 -20.76
N LEU A 288 63.80 59.61 -20.58
CA LEU A 288 63.72 61.07 -20.40
C LEU A 288 64.22 61.55 -19.03
N ALA A 289 64.07 60.74 -17.98
CA ALA A 289 64.61 61.04 -16.65
C ALA A 289 66.11 60.69 -16.51
N GLY A 290 66.73 60.07 -17.53
CA GLY A 290 68.15 59.73 -17.58
C GLY A 290 69.01 60.65 -18.45
N THR A 291 68.43 61.73 -18.97
CA THR A 291 69.12 62.78 -19.74
C THR A 291 69.23 64.07 -18.92
N ASP A 292 69.97 64.00 -17.82
CA ASP A 292 70.67 65.13 -17.19
C ASP A 292 72.17 64.78 -17.14
#